data_AF-A0ABD3DF96-F1
#
_entry.id   AF-A0ABD3DF96-F1
#
_cell.length_a   1.000
_cell.length_b   1.000
_cell.length_c   1.000
_cell.angle_alpha   90.00
_cell.angle_beta   90.00
_cell.angle_gamma   90.00
#
_symmetry.space_group_name_H-M   'P 1'
#
loop_
_entity.id
_entity.type
_entity.pdbx_description
1 polymer ?
#
loop_
_entity_poly.entity_id
_entity_poly.type
_entity_poly.pdbx_seq_one_letter_code
_entity_poly.pdbx_strand_id
1 'polypeptide(L)'
;MIELYKSTHENVNGKWSSELDSELMMENKENYAYAEEGIEKSEQEIVTEVLGHANGYIKGLGYGSKPPCERNSQLHKELEETRAELEESRSDKDAYKSTVDALTEQLKELAAQIAKLMAFMEAGRRNEAGGRCVD
;
A
#
# COMPACT_ATOMS: atom_id res chain seq x y z
N MET A 1 -26.02 -24.12 22.17
CA MET A 1 -25.27 -23.25 21.23
C MET A 1 -23.79 -23.61 21.21
N ILE A 2 -23.13 -23.67 22.38
CA ILE A 2 -21.74 -24.14 22.53
C ILE A 2 -21.55 -25.58 22.01
N GLU A 3 -22.50 -26.49 22.24
CA GLU A 3 -22.39 -27.89 21.78
C GLU A 3 -22.44 -28.08 20.26
N LEU A 4 -23.23 -27.25 19.55
CA LEU A 4 -23.29 -27.27 18.08
C LEU A 4 -22.00 -26.74 17.47
N TYR A 5 -21.46 -25.66 18.06
CA TYR A 5 -20.17 -25.09 17.70
C TYR A 5 -19.03 -26.10 17.91
N LYS A 6 -19.05 -26.80 19.05
CA LYS A 6 -18.15 -27.93 19.31
C LYS A 6 -18.28 -28.95 18.18
N SER A 7 -19.46 -29.50 17.91
CA SER A 7 -19.63 -30.55 16.87
C SER A 7 -19.13 -30.22 15.44
N THR A 8 -18.77 -28.95 15.16
CA THR A 8 -18.37 -28.47 13.83
C THR A 8 -16.94 -27.92 13.75
N HIS A 9 -16.13 -27.93 14.82
CA HIS A 9 -14.76 -27.37 14.83
C HIS A 9 -13.79 -28.26 15.62
N GLU A 10 -12.62 -28.61 15.05
CA GLU A 10 -11.56 -29.38 15.73
C GLU A 10 -10.19 -28.72 15.51
N ASN A 11 -9.29 -28.79 16.51
CA ASN A 11 -7.93 -28.30 16.36
C ASN A 11 -7.03 -29.30 15.61
N VAL A 12 -5.81 -28.87 15.26
CA VAL A 12 -4.82 -29.66 14.48
C VAL A 12 -4.43 -31.01 15.14
N ASN A 13 -4.66 -31.15 16.45
CA ASN A 13 -4.38 -32.36 17.24
C ASN A 13 -5.65 -33.18 17.60
N GLY A 14 -6.83 -32.84 17.05
CA GLY A 14 -8.09 -33.52 17.34
C GLY A 14 -8.59 -33.36 18.78
N LYS A 15 -8.15 -32.32 19.49
CA LYS A 15 -8.61 -31.99 20.86
C LYS A 15 -9.34 -30.66 20.90
N TRP A 16 -10.31 -30.56 21.81
CA TRP A 16 -11.14 -29.37 22.01
C TRP A 16 -10.37 -28.19 22.58
N SER A 17 -10.85 -26.99 22.23
CA SER A 17 -10.54 -25.77 22.96
C SER A 17 -11.23 -25.78 24.33
N SER A 18 -10.44 -25.51 25.37
CA SER A 18 -10.89 -25.34 26.74
C SER A 18 -11.25 -23.87 27.01
N GLU A 19 -11.77 -23.54 28.19
CA GLU A 19 -11.97 -22.14 28.61
C GLU A 19 -10.66 -21.33 28.55
N LEU A 20 -9.54 -22.03 28.75
CA LEU A 20 -8.17 -21.53 28.64
C LEU A 20 -7.82 -21.01 27.22
N ASP A 21 -8.45 -21.53 26.17
CA ASP A 21 -8.17 -21.15 24.78
C ASP A 21 -8.80 -19.79 24.45
N SER A 22 -9.88 -19.42 25.13
CA SER A 22 -10.46 -18.09 25.02
C SER A 22 -9.61 -17.02 25.71
N GLU A 23 -8.96 -17.39 26.82
CA GLU A 23 -7.98 -16.56 27.50
C GLU A 23 -6.72 -16.39 26.64
N LEU A 24 -6.22 -17.48 26.03
CA LEU A 24 -5.11 -17.45 25.08
C LEU A 24 -5.40 -16.60 23.83
N MET A 25 -6.65 -16.51 23.37
CA MET A 25 -7.03 -15.60 22.30
C MET A 25 -6.94 -14.14 22.72
N MET A 26 -7.42 -13.80 23.92
CA MET A 26 -7.35 -12.43 24.43
C MET A 26 -5.90 -12.03 24.70
N GLU A 27 -5.11 -12.92 25.29
CA GLU A 27 -3.68 -12.73 25.55
C GLU A 27 -2.89 -12.59 24.24
N ASN A 28 -3.15 -13.42 23.22
CA ASN A 28 -2.52 -13.24 21.90
C ASN A 28 -2.96 -11.94 21.23
N LYS A 29 -4.26 -11.59 21.26
CA LYS A 29 -4.74 -10.31 20.73
C LYS A 29 -4.05 -9.13 21.40
N GLU A 30 -3.86 -9.16 22.72
CA GLU A 30 -3.11 -8.13 23.44
C GLU A 30 -1.63 -8.14 23.04
N ASN A 31 -0.96 -9.30 23.00
CA ASN A 31 0.45 -9.40 22.62
C ASN A 31 0.73 -8.91 21.18
N TYR A 32 -0.14 -9.23 20.22
CA TYR A 32 -0.01 -8.75 18.83
C TYR A 32 -0.44 -7.29 18.66
N ALA A 33 -1.34 -6.78 19.49
CA ALA A 33 -1.67 -5.36 19.52
C ALA A 33 -0.52 -4.50 20.09
N TYR A 34 0.38 -5.10 20.87
CA TYR A 34 1.54 -4.45 21.51
C TYR A 34 2.90 -4.92 20.98
N ALA A 35 2.95 -5.77 19.95
CA ALA A 35 4.21 -6.26 19.40
C ALA A 35 4.97 -5.13 18.67
N GLU A 36 6.12 -4.73 19.21
CA GLU A 36 7.02 -3.73 18.60
C GLU A 36 7.58 -4.19 17.22
N GLU A 37 7.49 -5.48 16.91
CA GLU A 37 7.98 -6.07 15.65
C GLU A 37 6.86 -6.22 14.61
N GLY A 38 6.30 -5.09 14.14
CA GLY A 38 5.81 -4.82 12.77
C GLY A 38 4.95 -5.83 11.98
N ILE A 39 4.54 -6.97 12.53
CA ILE A 39 3.72 -7.99 11.87
C ILE A 39 2.40 -8.05 12.63
N GLU A 40 1.48 -7.18 12.23
CA GLU A 40 0.08 -7.26 12.66
C GLU A 40 -0.54 -8.53 12.09
N LYS A 41 -0.58 -9.62 12.88
CA LYS A 41 -1.38 -10.79 12.53
C LYS A 41 -2.86 -10.41 12.57
N SER A 42 -3.59 -10.77 11.52
CA SER A 42 -5.03 -10.50 11.47
C SER A 42 -5.76 -11.32 12.54
N GLU A 43 -6.90 -10.83 13.04
CA GLU A 43 -7.70 -11.57 14.03
C GLU A 43 -8.04 -12.99 13.56
N GLN A 44 -8.23 -13.17 12.25
CA GLN A 44 -8.55 -14.47 11.66
C GLN A 44 -7.37 -15.44 11.75
N GLU A 45 -6.14 -14.92 11.64
CA GLU A 45 -4.91 -15.68 11.74
C GLU A 45 -4.66 -16.14 13.18
N ILE A 46 -4.87 -15.22 14.15
CA ILE A 46 -4.87 -15.53 15.59
C ILE A 46 -5.95 -16.57 15.91
N VAL A 47 -7.14 -16.42 15.35
CA VAL A 47 -8.25 -17.36 15.53
C VAL A 47 -7.89 -18.75 15.00
N THR A 48 -7.27 -18.85 13.82
CA THR A 48 -6.85 -20.13 13.26
C THR A 48 -5.68 -20.76 14.01
N GLU A 49 -4.80 -19.96 14.60
CA GLU A 49 -3.68 -20.42 15.41
C GLU A 49 -4.17 -21.00 16.75
N VAL A 50 -5.12 -20.32 17.40
CA VAL A 50 -5.65 -20.72 18.71
C VAL A 50 -6.73 -21.81 18.61
N LEU A 51 -7.71 -21.66 17.72
CA LEU A 51 -8.85 -22.60 17.60
C LEU A 51 -8.68 -23.65 16.51
N GLY A 52 -7.64 -23.57 15.70
CA GLY A 52 -7.46 -24.43 14.54
C GLY A 52 -8.35 -24.03 13.36
N HIS A 53 -8.44 -24.93 12.38
CA HIS A 53 -9.18 -24.68 11.13
C HIS A 53 -10.65 -25.10 11.30
N ALA A 54 -11.57 -24.25 10.85
CA ALA A 54 -12.99 -24.62 10.83
C ALA A 54 -13.20 -25.91 10.03
N ASN A 55 -13.88 -26.90 10.62
CA ASN A 55 -14.20 -28.13 9.90
C ASN A 55 -15.29 -27.84 8.88
N GLY A 56 -15.14 -28.41 7.69
CA GLY A 56 -16.15 -28.31 6.66
C GLY A 56 -16.12 -29.49 5.72
N TYR A 57 -17.11 -29.54 4.84
CA TYR A 57 -17.17 -30.57 3.82
C TYR A 57 -16.14 -30.29 2.72
N ILE A 58 -15.22 -31.22 2.53
CA ILE A 58 -14.23 -31.24 1.45
C ILE A 58 -14.72 -32.22 0.38
N LYS A 59 -15.01 -31.70 -0.80
CA LYS A 59 -15.50 -32.51 -1.93
C LYS A 59 -14.54 -33.65 -2.23
N GLY A 60 -15.01 -34.89 -2.08
CA GLY A 60 -14.22 -36.10 -2.34
C GLY A 60 -13.41 -36.64 -1.16
N LEU A 61 -13.34 -35.93 -0.03
CA LEU A 61 -12.63 -36.36 1.19
C LEU A 61 -13.55 -36.45 2.43
N GLY A 62 -14.78 -35.95 2.34
CA GLY A 62 -15.74 -35.99 3.45
C GLY A 62 -15.67 -34.75 4.33
N TYR A 63 -16.16 -34.88 5.57
CA TYR A 63 -16.16 -33.78 6.55
C TYR A 63 -14.86 -33.82 7.36
N GLY A 64 -14.15 -32.70 7.46
CA GLY A 64 -12.90 -32.62 8.21
C GLY A 64 -12.33 -31.20 8.25
N SER A 65 -11.20 -31.04 8.95
CA SER A 65 -10.49 -29.75 9.00
C SER A 65 -10.07 -29.34 7.60
N LYS A 66 -10.54 -28.17 7.14
CA LYS A 66 -10.15 -27.67 5.82
C LYS A 66 -8.63 -27.45 5.82
N PRO A 67 -7.88 -28.07 4.89
CA PRO A 67 -6.46 -27.79 4.78
C PRO A 67 -6.25 -26.29 4.50
N PRO A 68 -5.11 -25.73 4.93
CA PRO A 68 -4.75 -24.36 4.61
C PRO A 68 -4.93 -24.14 3.11
N CYS A 69 -5.77 -23.18 2.73
CA CYS A 69 -6.02 -22.92 1.32
C CYS A 69 -4.75 -22.27 0.74
N GLU A 70 -3.90 -23.04 0.06
CA GLU A 70 -2.67 -22.54 -0.59
C GLU A 70 -2.93 -21.34 -1.52
N ARG A 71 -4.15 -21.23 -2.05
CA ARG A 71 -4.57 -20.04 -2.82
C ARG A 71 -4.59 -18.77 -1.99
N ASN A 72 -4.93 -18.83 -0.70
CA ASN A 72 -4.92 -17.65 0.16
C ASN A 72 -3.49 -17.16 0.44
N SER A 73 -2.51 -18.05 0.59
CA SER A 73 -1.11 -17.62 0.78
C SER A 73 -0.52 -17.02 -0.49
N GLN A 74 -0.85 -17.56 -1.67
CA GLN A 74 -0.48 -16.98 -2.95
C GLN A 74 -1.12 -15.61 -3.17
N LEU A 75 -2.43 -15.48 -2.91
CA LEU A 75 -3.15 -14.20 -2.99
C LEU A 75 -2.58 -13.16 -2.03
N HIS A 76 -2.22 -13.56 -0.80
CA HIS A 76 -1.62 -12.64 0.16
C HIS A 76 -0.24 -12.15 -0.31
N LYS A 77 0.57 -13.04 -0.90
CA LYS A 77 1.87 -12.66 -1.45
C LYS A 77 1.74 -11.71 -2.64
N GLU A 78 0.83 -12.02 -3.57
CA GLU A 78 0.53 -11.17 -4.73
C GLU A 78 -0.03 -9.81 -4.31
N LEU A 79 -0.82 -9.77 -3.23
CA LEU A 79 -1.36 -8.52 -2.67
C LEU A 79 -0.26 -7.65 -2.05
N GLU A 80 0.73 -8.24 -1.37
CA GLU A 80 1.88 -7.50 -0.85
C GLU A 80 2.83 -7.02 -1.97
N GLU A 81 3.08 -7.85 -2.98
CA GLU A 81 3.87 -7.46 -4.16
C GLU A 81 3.21 -6.28 -4.89
N THR A 82 1.90 -6.36 -5.15
CA THR A 82 1.16 -5.26 -5.80
C THR A 82 1.09 -3.99 -4.96
N ARG A 83 1.07 -4.10 -3.62
CA ARG A 83 1.18 -2.94 -2.72
C ARG A 83 2.55 -2.27 -2.83
N ALA A 84 3.62 -3.05 -2.85
CA ALA A 84 4.98 -2.54 -3.00
C ALA A 84 5.16 -1.82 -4.33
N GLU A 85 4.71 -2.42 -5.44
CA GLU A 85 4.74 -1.79 -6.77
C GLU A 85 3.93 -0.50 -6.83
N LEU A 86 2.78 -0.45 -6.14
CA LEU A 86 1.95 0.76 -6.08
C LEU A 86 2.65 1.90 -5.35
N GLU A 87 3.34 1.60 -4.25
CA GLU A 87 4.08 2.58 -3.46
C GLU A 87 5.29 3.12 -4.24
N GLU A 88 6.05 2.25 -4.91
CA GLU A 88 7.14 2.63 -5.81
C GLU A 88 6.63 3.53 -6.94
N SER A 89 5.54 3.14 -7.61
CA SER A 89 4.94 3.94 -8.69
C SER A 89 4.41 5.30 -8.21
N ARG A 90 4.03 5.44 -6.93
CA ARG A 90 3.65 6.73 -6.34
C ARG A 90 4.87 7.61 -6.11
N SER A 91 5.92 7.05 -5.51
CA SER A 91 7.19 7.73 -5.31
C SER A 91 7.76 8.26 -6.64
N ASP A 92 7.77 7.43 -7.68
CA ASP A 92 8.23 7.82 -9.02
C ASP A 92 7.39 8.94 -9.61
N LYS A 93 6.06 8.87 -9.49
CA LYS A 93 5.16 9.94 -9.96
C LYS A 93 5.47 11.26 -9.27
N ASP A 94 5.72 11.26 -7.97
CA ASP A 94 6.05 12.48 -7.22
C ASP A 94 7.42 13.04 -7.64
N ALA A 95 8.42 12.19 -7.86
CA ALA A 95 9.72 12.59 -8.38
C ALA A 95 9.63 13.20 -9.79
N TYR A 96 8.89 12.56 -10.70
CA TYR A 96 8.66 13.09 -12.04
C TYR A 96 7.89 14.41 -12.01
N LYS A 97 6.86 14.52 -11.17
CA LYS A 97 6.10 15.77 -11.01
C LYS A 97 6.98 16.92 -10.55
N SER A 98 7.83 16.69 -9.54
CA SER A 98 8.81 17.67 -9.08
C SER A 98 9.76 18.12 -10.20
N THR A 99 10.23 17.18 -11.03
CA THR A 99 11.08 17.49 -12.19
C THR A 99 10.35 18.33 -13.23
N VAL A 100 9.08 18.00 -13.53
CA VAL A 100 8.25 18.76 -14.46
C VAL A 100 8.01 20.17 -13.95
N ASP A 101 7.71 20.34 -12.67
CA ASP A 101 7.50 21.67 -12.06
C ASP A 101 8.77 22.52 -12.14
N ALA A 102 9.94 21.93 -11.83
CA ALA A 102 11.22 22.62 -11.94
C ALA A 102 11.55 23.06 -13.37
N LEU A 103 11.35 22.18 -14.36
CA LEU A 103 11.55 22.51 -15.78
C LEU A 103 10.55 23.57 -16.25
N THR A 104 9.32 23.53 -15.75
CA THR A 104 8.29 24.52 -16.08
C THR A 104 8.67 25.91 -15.59
N GLU A 105 9.22 26.03 -14.38
CA GLU A 105 9.73 27.31 -13.87
C GLU A 105 10.94 27.81 -14.67
N GLN A 106 11.87 26.92 -15.05
CA GLN A 106 12.99 27.28 -15.92
C GLN A 106 12.52 27.81 -17.28
N LEU A 107 11.49 27.21 -17.87
CA LEU A 107 10.91 27.68 -19.14
C LEU A 107 10.29 29.08 -19.00
N LYS A 108 9.59 29.36 -17.90
CA LYS A 108 9.02 30.69 -17.62
C LYS A 108 10.12 31.74 -17.48
N GLU A 109 11.18 31.43 -16.75
CA GLU A 109 12.32 32.33 -16.57
C GLU A 109 13.02 32.62 -17.91
N LEU A 110 13.29 31.58 -18.70
CA LEU A 110 13.89 31.75 -20.03
C LEU A 110 13.00 32.60 -20.94
N ALA A 111 11.68 32.39 -20.92
CA ALA A 111 10.73 33.20 -21.68
C ALA A 111 10.76 34.68 -21.26
N ALA A 112 10.88 34.96 -19.95
CA ALA A 112 11.01 36.32 -19.43
C ALA A 112 12.32 37.00 -19.88
N GLN A 113 13.43 36.25 -19.89
CA GLN A 113 14.72 36.75 -20.38
C GLN A 113 14.67 37.08 -21.87
N ILE A 114 14.05 36.22 -22.69
CA ILE A 114 13.83 36.46 -24.12
C ILE A 114 12.98 37.73 -24.31
N ALA A 115 11.89 37.89 -23.56
CA ALA A 115 11.05 39.10 -23.63
C ALA A 115 11.83 40.38 -23.30
N LYS A 116 12.69 40.34 -22.27
CA LYS A 116 13.54 41.48 -21.89
C LYS A 116 14.56 41.82 -22.98
N LEU A 117 15.19 40.82 -23.58
CA LEU A 117 16.12 41.00 -24.70
C LEU A 117 15.42 41.57 -25.93
N MET A 118 14.24 41.08 -26.28
CA MET A 118 13.44 41.61 -27.39
C MET A 118 13.10 43.09 -27.16
N ALA A 119 12.62 43.45 -25.96
CA ALA A 119 12.31 44.83 -25.62
C ALA A 119 13.54 45.75 -25.68
N PHE A 120 14.71 45.27 -25.25
CA PHE A 120 15.97 46.00 -25.36
C PHE A 120 16.37 46.25 -26.81
N MET A 121 16.32 45.21 -27.66
CA MET A 121 16.62 45.35 -29.10
C MET A 121 15.66 46.31 -29.81
N GLU A 122 14.36 46.26 -29.48
CA GLU A 122 13.36 47.19 -30.02
C GLU A 122 13.59 48.64 -29.59
N ALA A 123 14.07 48.87 -28.37
CA ALA A 123 14.42 50.19 -27.89
C ALA A 123 15.66 50.75 -28.60
N GLY A 124 16.70 49.92 -28.78
CA GLY A 124 17.90 50.28 -29.55
C GLY A 124 17.57 50.66 -30.99
N ARG A 125 16.73 49.86 -31.65
CA ARG A 125 16.29 50.11 -33.04
C ARG A 125 15.49 51.41 -33.19
N ARG A 126 14.70 51.79 -32.16
CA ARG A 126 13.98 53.08 -32.13
C ARG A 126 14.92 54.27 -31.98
N ASN A 127 15.95 54.16 -31.16
CA ASN A 127 16.94 55.23 -30.98
C ASN A 127 17.78 55.47 -32.23
N GLU A 128 18.17 54.42 -32.96
CA GLU A 128 18.90 54.53 -34.23
C GLU A 128 18.05 55.11 -35.38
N ALA A 129 16.74 54.85 -35.38
CA ALA A 129 15.81 55.42 -36.35
C ALA A 129 15.46 56.89 -36.04
N GLY A 130 15.40 57.27 -34.74
CA GLY A 130 15.14 58.65 -34.30
C GLY A 130 16.35 59.59 -34.35
N GLY A 131 17.57 59.05 -34.31
CA GLY A 131 18.82 59.83 -34.36
C GLY A 131 19.23 60.34 -35.74
N ARG A 132 18.41 60.11 -36.78
CA ARG A 132 18.72 60.48 -38.18
C ARG A 132 17.91 61.69 -38.70
N CYS A 133 17.39 62.50 -37.78
CA CYS A 133 16.68 63.75 -38.06
C CYS A 133 17.27 64.90 -37.23
N VAL A 134 18.57 65.17 -37.37
CA VAL A 134 19.14 66.48 -37.06
C VAL A 134 20.21 66.76 -38.13
N ASP A 135 20.05 67.92 -38.76
CA ASP A 135 20.80 68.54 -39.87
C ASP A 135 20.36 68.19 -41.31
#